data_AF-A0A6C0EWR0-F1
#
_entry.id   AF-A0A6C0EWR0-F1
#
_cell.length_a   1.000
_cell.length_b   1.000
_cell.length_c   1.000
_cell.angle_alpha   90.00
_cell.angle_beta   90.00
_cell.angle_gamma   90.00
#
_symmetry.space_group_name_H-M   'P 1'
#
loop_
_entity.id
_entity.type
_entity.pdbx_description
1 polymer ?
#
loop_
_entity_poly.entity_id
_entity_poly.type
_entity_poly.pdbx_seq_one_letter_code
_entity_poly.pdbx_strand_id
1 'polypeptide(L)'
;MKFDFNLLLNPIIAMTIICIGLVIYIVALDEEGMFSKKFLHFGPGTNASNTASFMGITIDNWKKTISVYVVSFITTILLVYYNSAISLYVQSFIRNPAVTKLEYKKPHLTIFLVLEIFILFILNVLSIFTIMTSQFQFILPSLFAYFLIRLPTNLSYLNKKIY
;
A
#
# COMPACT_ATOMS: atom_id res chain seq x y z
N MET A 1 33.43 15.49 11.28
CA MET A 1 31.99 15.82 11.39
C MET A 1 31.28 14.57 11.91
N LYS A 2 30.94 14.50 13.20
CA LYS A 2 30.21 13.35 13.75
C LYS A 2 28.75 13.50 13.33
N PHE A 3 28.27 12.60 12.47
CA PHE A 3 26.86 12.55 12.12
C PHE A 3 26.12 12.00 13.34
N ASP A 4 25.36 12.85 14.03
CA ASP A 4 24.62 12.44 15.22
C ASP A 4 23.37 11.66 14.78
N PHE A 5 23.42 10.34 14.91
CA PHE A 5 22.33 9.44 14.49
C PHE A 5 21.00 9.74 15.21
N ASN A 6 21.03 10.46 16.34
CA ASN A 6 19.83 10.88 17.06
C ASN A 6 18.98 11.90 16.28
N LEU A 7 19.59 12.65 15.35
CA LEU A 7 18.90 13.60 14.48
C LEU A 7 18.00 12.89 13.44
N LEU A 8 18.39 11.69 13.02
CA LEU A 8 17.59 10.83 12.13
C LEU A 8 16.41 10.16 12.84
N LEU A 9 16.43 10.10 14.18
CA LEU A 9 15.33 9.56 14.97
C LEU A 9 14.21 10.58 15.21
N ASN A 10 14.43 11.86 14.88
CA ASN A 10 13.35 12.84 14.88
C ASN A 10 12.39 12.54 13.71
N PRO A 11 11.10 12.24 13.96
CA PRO A 11 10.16 11.85 12.92
C PRO A 11 9.97 12.90 11.83
N ILE A 12 10.08 14.19 12.16
CA ILE A 12 9.92 15.29 11.20
C ILE A 12 11.11 15.31 10.25
N ILE A 13 12.33 15.21 10.79
CA ILE A 13 13.57 15.24 10.01
C ILE A 13 13.67 13.98 9.14
N ALA A 14 13.32 12.82 9.68
CA ALA A 14 13.23 11.57 8.92
C ALA A 14 12.25 11.69 7.74
N MET A 15 11.06 12.26 7.96
CA MET A 15 10.08 12.51 6.91
C MET A 15 10.62 13.46 5.83
N THR A 16 11.28 14.55 6.23
CA THR A 16 11.89 15.49 5.27
C THR A 16 12.95 14.82 4.39
N ILE A 17 13.83 14.01 4.99
CA ILE A 17 14.86 13.26 4.25
C ILE A 17 14.22 12.28 3.26
N ILE A 18 13.18 11.55 3.69
CA ILE A 18 12.44 10.62 2.82
C ILE A 18 11.80 11.38 1.66
N CYS A 19 11.16 12.53 1.90
CA CYS A 19 10.57 13.35 0.85
C CYS A 19 11.60 13.82 -0.17
N ILE A 20 12.76 14.30 0.28
CA ILE A 20 13.86 14.72 -0.62
C ILE A 20 14.34 13.51 -1.45
N GLY A 21 14.53 12.35 -0.81
CA GLY A 21 14.93 11.12 -1.50
C GLY A 21 13.91 10.68 -2.55
N LEU A 22 12.60 10.79 -2.26
CA LEU A 22 11.54 10.48 -3.22
C LEU A 22 11.55 11.42 -4.43
N VAL A 23 11.82 12.72 -4.22
CA VAL A 23 11.95 13.67 -5.33
C VAL A 23 13.12 13.28 -6.24
N ILE A 24 14.29 12.99 -5.67
CA ILE A 24 15.47 12.55 -6.43
C ILE A 24 15.14 11.27 -7.22
N TYR A 25 14.47 10.31 -6.58
CA TYR A 25 14.09 9.05 -7.20
C TYR A 25 13.12 9.25 -8.37
N ILE A 26 12.12 10.13 -8.23
CA ILE A 26 11.19 10.46 -9.30
C ILE A 26 11.91 11.11 -10.47
N VAL A 27 12.84 12.04 -10.22
CA VAL A 27 13.63 12.68 -11.29
C VAL A 27 14.47 11.65 -12.05
N ALA A 28 15.16 10.74 -11.34
CA ALA A 28 15.94 9.68 -11.99
C ALA A 28 15.07 8.75 -12.85
N LEU A 29 13.84 8.43 -12.40
CA LEU A 29 12.89 7.64 -13.18
C LEU A 29 12.35 8.37 -14.41
N ASP A 30 12.22 9.69 -14.33
CA ASP A 30 11.80 10.52 -15.47
C ASP A 30 12.87 10.52 -16.57
N GLU A 31 14.15 10.59 -16.19
CA GLU A 31 15.28 10.48 -17.13
C GLU A 31 15.29 9.14 -17.89
N GLU A 32 14.90 8.05 -17.23
CA GLU A 32 14.73 6.71 -17.84
C GLU A 32 13.45 6.58 -18.67
N GLY A 33 12.64 7.65 -18.78
CA GLY A 33 11.42 7.67 -19.57
C GLY A 33 10.25 6.91 -18.94
N MET A 34 10.31 6.63 -17.63
CA MET A 34 9.24 5.90 -16.91
C MET A 34 7.90 6.65 -16.97
N PHE A 35 7.93 7.98 -16.98
CA PHE A 35 6.73 8.83 -17.08
C PHE A 35 6.36 9.21 -18.52
N SER A 36 6.91 8.51 -19.52
CA SER A 36 6.52 8.66 -20.93
C SER A 36 4.99 8.49 -21.15
N LYS A 37 4.50 8.82 -22.36
CA LYS A 37 3.07 8.98 -22.72
C LYS A 37 2.09 7.93 -22.18
N LYS A 38 2.54 6.73 -21.81
CA LYS A 38 1.72 5.67 -21.21
C LYS A 38 1.34 5.93 -19.75
N PHE A 39 2.20 6.54 -18.93
CA PHE A 39 1.96 6.69 -17.49
C PHE A 39 0.81 7.64 -17.16
N LEU A 40 0.76 8.78 -17.84
CA LEU A 40 -0.28 9.81 -17.68
C LEU A 40 -1.52 9.57 -18.58
N HIS A 41 -1.65 8.39 -19.18
CA HIS A 41 -2.83 8.06 -19.97
C HIS A 41 -4.04 7.78 -19.06
N PHE A 42 -5.18 8.39 -19.40
CA PHE A 42 -6.46 8.18 -18.73
C PHE A 42 -7.48 7.59 -19.69
N GLY A 43 -8.24 6.62 -19.20
CA GLY A 43 -9.22 5.87 -19.96
C GLY A 43 -8.67 4.55 -20.55
N PRO A 44 -9.49 3.84 -21.32
CA PRO A 44 -9.10 2.59 -21.95
C PRO A 44 -7.97 2.78 -22.97
N GLY A 45 -7.20 1.72 -23.20
CA GLY A 45 -6.20 1.69 -24.26
C GLY A 45 -6.87 1.64 -25.63
N THR A 46 -6.51 2.57 -26.50
CA THR A 46 -6.96 2.63 -27.90
C THR A 46 -5.89 2.16 -28.89
N ASN A 47 -4.62 2.14 -28.48
CA ASN A 47 -3.44 1.83 -29.29
C ASN A 47 -2.44 1.00 -28.47
N ALA A 48 -1.56 0.24 -29.14
CA ALA A 48 -0.53 -0.57 -28.47
C ALA A 48 0.39 0.23 -27.52
N SER A 49 0.54 1.55 -27.74
CA SER A 49 1.34 2.45 -26.90
C SER A 49 0.64 2.88 -25.59
N ASN A 50 -0.68 2.76 -25.49
CA ASN A 50 -1.46 3.19 -24.30
C ASN A 50 -2.30 2.06 -23.69
N THR A 51 -2.32 0.86 -24.27
CA THR A 51 -2.98 -0.30 -23.68
C THR A 51 -2.20 -0.82 -22.48
N ALA A 52 -2.89 -0.89 -21.34
CA ALA A 52 -2.43 -1.58 -20.14
C ALA A 52 -2.98 -3.01 -20.10
N SER A 53 -2.24 -3.89 -19.42
CA SER A 53 -2.67 -5.26 -19.13
C SER A 53 -2.79 -5.43 -17.62
N PHE A 54 -3.87 -6.07 -17.18
CA PHE A 54 -4.08 -6.48 -15.81
C PHE A 54 -4.27 -8.00 -15.77
N MET A 55 -3.35 -8.73 -15.12
CA MET A 55 -3.36 -10.20 -15.08
C MET A 55 -3.48 -10.86 -16.47
N GLY A 56 -2.83 -10.30 -17.49
CA GLY A 56 -2.90 -10.80 -18.87
C GLY A 56 -4.14 -10.35 -19.65
N ILE A 57 -5.08 -9.63 -19.03
CA ILE A 57 -6.26 -9.07 -19.70
C ILE A 57 -5.94 -7.66 -20.21
N THR A 58 -6.15 -7.41 -21.50
CA THR A 58 -6.02 -6.07 -22.09
C THR A 58 -7.19 -5.18 -21.69
N ILE A 59 -6.87 -3.97 -21.22
CA ILE A 59 -7.85 -2.96 -20.80
C ILE A 59 -8.16 -2.05 -21.99
N ASP A 60 -9.13 -2.46 -22.81
CA ASP A 60 -9.52 -1.82 -24.08
C ASP A 60 -10.87 -1.07 -23.99
N ASN A 61 -11.56 -1.14 -22.86
CA ASN A 61 -12.85 -0.48 -22.68
C ASN A 61 -13.07 0.00 -21.25
N TRP A 62 -13.99 0.96 -21.10
CA TRP A 62 -14.32 1.57 -19.81
C TRP A 62 -14.83 0.58 -18.76
N LYS A 63 -15.54 -0.48 -19.16
CA LYS A 63 -16.01 -1.50 -18.23
C LYS A 63 -14.82 -2.18 -17.55
N LYS A 64 -13.81 -2.59 -18.32
CA LYS A 64 -12.57 -3.18 -17.79
C LYS A 64 -11.77 -2.16 -16.96
N THR A 65 -11.66 -0.91 -17.42
CA THR A 65 -10.97 0.17 -16.67
C THR A 65 -11.60 0.37 -15.29
N ILE A 66 -12.93 0.48 -15.23
CA ILE A 66 -13.67 0.65 -13.98
C ILE A 66 -13.52 -0.59 -13.09
N SER A 67 -13.56 -1.80 -13.66
CA SER A 67 -13.30 -3.02 -12.89
C SER A 67 -11.92 -2.98 -12.20
N VAL A 68 -10.88 -2.55 -12.90
CA VAL A 68 -9.54 -2.43 -12.30
C VAL A 68 -9.51 -1.35 -11.22
N TYR A 69 -10.22 -0.23 -11.38
CA TYR A 69 -10.34 0.77 -10.32
C TYR A 69 -10.99 0.20 -9.06
N VAL A 70 -12.11 -0.51 -9.22
CA VAL A 70 -12.83 -1.12 -8.09
C VAL A 70 -11.96 -2.16 -7.40
N VAL A 71 -11.28 -3.03 -8.17
CA VAL A 71 -10.37 -4.03 -7.62
C VAL A 71 -9.23 -3.35 -6.85
N SER A 72 -8.54 -2.38 -7.46
CA SER A 72 -7.47 -1.60 -6.82
C SER A 72 -7.94 -0.95 -5.51
N PHE A 73 -9.10 -0.30 -5.53
CA PHE A 73 -9.68 0.36 -4.35
C PHE A 73 -9.97 -0.64 -3.23
N ILE A 74 -10.72 -1.71 -3.53
CA ILE A 74 -11.12 -2.72 -2.54
C ILE A 74 -9.89 -3.47 -2.00
N THR A 75 -8.98 -3.90 -2.86
CA THR A 75 -7.72 -4.55 -2.45
C THR A 75 -6.96 -3.67 -1.48
N THR A 76 -6.90 -2.36 -1.73
CA THR A 76 -6.19 -1.43 -0.85
C THR A 76 -6.89 -1.25 0.48
N ILE A 77 -8.22 -1.15 0.51
CA ILE A 77 -9.01 -1.12 1.75
C ILE A 77 -8.70 -2.36 2.61
N LEU A 78 -8.77 -3.54 2.00
CA LEU A 78 -8.49 -4.80 2.69
C LEU A 78 -7.05 -4.87 3.20
N LEU A 79 -6.09 -4.37 2.43
CA LEU A 79 -4.68 -4.31 2.83
C LEU A 79 -4.46 -3.34 4.01
N VAL A 80 -5.11 -2.17 3.99
CA VAL A 80 -5.04 -1.22 5.12
C VAL A 80 -5.67 -1.82 6.37
N TYR A 81 -6.82 -2.49 6.24
CA TYR A 81 -7.47 -3.17 7.35
C TYR A 81 -6.61 -4.30 7.91
N TYR A 82 -6.05 -5.15 7.03
CA TYR A 82 -5.11 -6.21 7.40
C TYR A 82 -3.95 -5.65 8.25
N ASN A 83 -3.31 -4.58 7.79
CA ASN A 83 -2.18 -3.99 8.51
C ASN A 83 -2.59 -3.37 9.85
N SER A 84 -3.76 -2.72 9.91
CA SER A 84 -4.18 -1.98 11.09
C SER A 84 -4.78 -2.87 12.18
N ALA A 85 -5.43 -3.98 11.82
CA ALA A 85 -6.09 -4.87 12.77
C ALA A 85 -5.33 -6.19 12.95
N ILE A 86 -5.08 -6.91 11.85
CA ILE A 86 -4.51 -8.28 11.89
C ILE A 86 -3.02 -8.22 12.22
N SER A 87 -2.23 -7.49 11.41
CA SER A 87 -0.79 -7.41 11.61
C SER A 87 -0.45 -6.78 12.97
N LEU A 88 -1.17 -5.73 13.36
CA LEU A 88 -0.99 -5.11 14.67
C LEU A 88 -1.31 -6.06 15.82
N TYR A 89 -2.36 -6.88 15.71
CA TYR A 89 -2.69 -7.90 16.72
C TYR A 89 -1.58 -8.95 16.83
N VAL A 90 -1.10 -9.47 15.70
CA VAL A 90 0.00 -10.43 15.67
C VAL A 90 1.27 -9.83 16.32
N GLN A 91 1.60 -8.59 16.02
CA GLN A 91 2.76 -7.91 16.60
C GLN A 91 2.58 -7.63 18.11
N SER A 92 1.41 -7.13 18.51
CA SER A 92 1.18 -6.64 19.88
C SER A 92 0.92 -7.76 20.89
N PHE A 93 0.34 -8.87 20.45
CA PHE A 93 -0.06 -9.98 21.33
C PHE A 93 0.69 -11.27 21.05
N ILE A 94 0.78 -11.73 19.79
CA ILE A 94 1.37 -13.05 19.48
C ILE A 94 2.90 -13.01 19.53
N ARG A 95 3.51 -12.00 18.89
CA ARG A 95 4.97 -11.85 18.80
C ARG A 95 5.57 -11.07 19.97
N ASN A 96 4.74 -10.48 20.83
CA ASN A 96 5.21 -9.69 21.96
C ASN A 96 5.60 -10.62 23.11
N PRO A 97 6.90 -10.70 23.49
CA PRO A 97 7.35 -11.57 24.56
C PRO A 97 6.79 -11.18 25.94
N ALA A 98 6.31 -9.95 26.10
CA ALA A 98 5.69 -9.50 27.36
C ALA A 98 4.29 -10.08 27.57
N VAL A 99 3.62 -10.57 26.51
CA VAL A 99 2.29 -11.17 26.59
C VAL A 99 2.42 -12.68 26.75
N THR A 100 2.21 -13.17 27.98
CA THR A 100 2.38 -14.59 28.32
C THR A 100 1.08 -15.38 28.28
N LYS A 101 -0.08 -14.71 28.27
CA LYS A 101 -1.40 -15.32 28.19
C LYS A 101 -2.18 -14.72 27.04
N LEU A 102 -2.72 -15.58 26.19
CA LEU A 102 -3.63 -15.22 25.11
C LEU A 102 -5.04 -15.71 25.44
N GLU A 103 -6.04 -14.93 25.05
CA GLU A 103 -7.45 -15.26 25.32
C GLU A 103 -7.94 -16.49 24.52
N TYR A 104 -7.30 -16.75 23.37
CA TYR A 104 -7.71 -17.81 22.46
C TYR A 104 -6.85 -19.08 22.61
N LYS A 105 -7.48 -20.23 22.34
CA LYS A 105 -6.81 -21.54 22.34
C LYS A 105 -5.81 -21.64 21.20
N LYS A 106 -4.65 -22.29 21.45
CA LYS A 106 -3.55 -22.48 20.48
C LYS A 106 -3.99 -22.99 19.10
N PRO A 107 -4.88 -24.00 18.95
CA PRO A 107 -5.27 -24.49 17.62
C PRO A 107 -5.97 -23.43 16.76
N HIS A 108 -6.81 -22.58 17.37
CA HIS A 108 -7.52 -21.51 16.65
C HIS A 108 -6.53 -20.44 16.18
N LEU A 109 -5.59 -20.08 17.04
CA LEU A 109 -4.52 -19.14 16.70
C LEU A 109 -3.59 -19.69 15.61
N THR A 110 -3.29 -20.98 15.61
CA THR A 110 -2.50 -21.60 14.54
C THR A 110 -3.22 -21.52 13.19
N ILE A 111 -4.51 -21.85 13.13
CA ILE A 111 -5.31 -21.75 11.90
C ILE A 111 -5.38 -20.30 11.43
N PHE A 112 -5.63 -19.37 12.36
CA PHE A 112 -5.62 -17.93 12.09
C PHE A 112 -4.26 -17.47 11.49
N LEU A 113 -3.14 -17.90 12.07
CA LEU A 113 -1.79 -17.55 11.60
C LEU A 113 -1.53 -18.06 10.18
N VAL A 114 -1.99 -19.27 9.85
CA VAL A 114 -1.87 -19.81 8.49
C VAL A 114 -2.73 -19.01 7.52
N LEU A 115 -3.98 -18.72 7.88
CA LEU A 115 -4.91 -17.96 7.03
C LEU A 115 -4.42 -16.55 6.76
N GLU A 116 -3.85 -15.86 7.76
CA GLU A 116 -3.37 -14.49 7.55
C GLU A 116 -2.24 -14.41 6.50
N ILE A 117 -1.37 -15.42 6.42
CA ILE A 117 -0.29 -15.49 5.44
C ILE A 117 -0.88 -15.60 4.03
N PHE A 118 -1.87 -16.48 3.84
CA PHE A 118 -2.55 -16.62 2.55
C PHE A 118 -3.31 -15.35 2.15
N ILE A 119 -4.02 -14.73 3.08
CA ILE A 119 -4.75 -13.48 2.83
C ILE A 119 -3.78 -12.38 2.41
N LEU A 120 -2.69 -12.18 3.16
CA LEU A 120 -1.69 -11.17 2.83
C LEU A 120 -1.03 -11.43 1.48
N PHE A 121 -0.70 -12.68 1.19
CA PHE A 121 -0.13 -13.07 -0.10
C PHE A 121 -1.05 -12.70 -1.26
N ILE A 122 -2.34 -13.07 -1.19
CA ILE A 122 -3.32 -12.75 -2.23
C ILE A 122 -3.46 -11.23 -2.41
N LEU A 123 -3.61 -10.47 -1.32
CA LEU A 123 -3.75 -9.02 -1.38
C LEU A 123 -2.52 -8.35 -2.01
N ASN A 124 -1.31 -8.81 -1.67
CA ASN A 124 -0.08 -8.30 -2.27
C ASN A 124 0.02 -8.63 -3.76
N VAL A 125 -0.34 -9.84 -4.18
CA VAL A 125 -0.37 -10.22 -5.59
C VAL A 125 -1.34 -9.32 -6.38
N LEU A 126 -2.56 -9.11 -5.86
CA LEU A 126 -3.54 -8.21 -6.48
C LEU A 126 -2.98 -6.77 -6.61
N SER A 127 -2.35 -6.27 -5.55
CA SER A 127 -1.73 -4.94 -5.52
C SER A 127 -0.59 -4.80 -6.55
N ILE A 128 0.27 -5.82 -6.66
CA ILE A 128 1.36 -5.85 -7.65
C ILE A 128 0.79 -5.77 -9.07
N PHE A 129 -0.26 -6.54 -9.40
CA PHE A 129 -0.86 -6.47 -10.73
C PHE A 129 -1.43 -5.10 -11.06
N THR A 130 -1.99 -4.38 -10.08
CA THR A 130 -2.40 -2.98 -10.27
C THR A 130 -1.21 -2.08 -10.57
N ILE A 131 -0.10 -2.23 -9.86
CA ILE A 131 1.11 -1.43 -10.07
C ILE A 131 1.75 -1.74 -11.44
N MET A 132 1.79 -3.01 -11.84
CA MET A 132 2.35 -3.46 -13.11
C MET A 132 1.62 -2.90 -14.34
N THR A 133 0.38 -2.42 -14.19
CA THR A 133 -0.30 -1.69 -15.27
C THR A 133 0.50 -0.47 -15.75
N SER A 134 1.38 0.07 -14.90
CA SER A 134 2.28 1.19 -15.20
C SER A 134 1.55 2.45 -15.66
N GLN A 135 0.28 2.62 -15.25
CA GLN A 135 -0.50 3.83 -15.50
C GLN A 135 -0.96 4.43 -14.19
N PHE A 136 -0.78 5.75 -14.06
CA PHE A 136 -1.13 6.49 -12.86
C PHE A 136 -2.61 6.35 -12.49
N GLN A 137 -3.48 6.31 -13.51
CA GLN A 137 -4.91 6.18 -13.32
C GLN A 137 -5.32 4.96 -12.48
N PHE A 138 -4.59 3.85 -12.57
CA PHE A 138 -4.90 2.63 -11.80
C PHE A 138 -4.30 2.63 -10.38
N ILE A 139 -3.36 3.53 -10.10
CA ILE A 139 -2.76 3.73 -8.78
C ILE A 139 -3.64 4.68 -7.94
N LEU A 140 -4.34 5.62 -8.58
CA LEU A 140 -5.18 6.62 -7.91
C LEU A 140 -6.21 6.02 -6.95
N PRO A 141 -7.00 4.99 -7.30
CA PRO A 141 -7.97 4.41 -6.38
C PRO A 141 -7.31 3.85 -5.11
N SER A 142 -6.15 3.19 -5.25
CA SER A 142 -5.34 2.77 -4.09
C SER A 142 -4.92 3.94 -3.22
N LEU A 143 -4.43 5.04 -3.82
CA LEU A 143 -4.02 6.23 -3.08
C LEU A 143 -5.19 6.83 -2.27
N PHE A 144 -6.35 6.99 -2.91
CA PHE A 144 -7.56 7.49 -2.25
C PHE A 144 -8.01 6.58 -1.10
N ALA A 145 -8.01 5.26 -1.29
CA ALA A 145 -8.34 4.30 -0.23
C ALA A 145 -7.39 4.42 0.98
N TYR A 146 -6.07 4.58 0.73
CA TYR A 146 -5.09 4.78 1.79
C TYR A 146 -5.38 6.05 2.60
N PHE A 147 -5.63 7.17 1.94
CA PHE A 147 -5.97 8.43 2.64
C PHE A 147 -7.28 8.33 3.40
N LEU A 148 -8.31 7.74 2.80
CA LEU A 148 -9.65 7.66 3.39
C LEU A 148 -9.68 6.85 4.69
N ILE A 149 -8.84 5.83 4.81
CA ILE A 149 -8.82 4.96 6.00
C ILE A 149 -7.68 5.34 6.94
N ARG A 150 -6.44 5.38 6.45
CA ARG A 150 -5.26 5.44 7.32
C ARG A 150 -5.11 6.79 8.02
N LEU A 151 -5.42 7.89 7.34
CA LEU A 151 -5.31 9.22 7.92
C LEU A 151 -6.32 9.40 9.07
N PRO A 152 -7.64 9.15 8.89
CA PRO A 152 -8.59 9.21 10.00
C PRO A 152 -8.24 8.26 11.15
N THR A 153 -7.80 7.02 10.86
CA THR A 153 -7.39 6.08 11.91
C THR A 153 -6.24 6.66 12.74
N ASN A 154 -5.19 7.18 12.11
CA ASN A 154 -4.05 7.78 12.81
C ASN A 154 -4.47 9.01 13.61
N LEU A 155 -5.28 9.90 13.03
CA LEU A 155 -5.82 11.08 13.72
C LEU A 155 -6.66 10.67 14.94
N SER A 156 -7.43 9.59 14.85
CA SER A 156 -8.23 9.08 15.98
C SER A 156 -7.37 8.62 17.16
N TYR A 157 -6.20 8.01 16.89
CA TYR A 157 -5.22 7.67 17.93
C TYR A 157 -4.49 8.90 18.44
N LEU A 158 -4.17 9.84 17.56
CA LEU A 158 -3.48 11.10 17.90
C LEU A 158 -4.32 11.95 18.86
N ASN A 159 -5.63 12.04 18.60
CA ASN A 159 -6.59 12.79 19.42
C ASN A 159 -6.83 12.19 20.81
N LYS A 160 -6.44 10.92 21.02
CA LYS A 160 -6.49 10.27 22.34
C LYS A 160 -5.25 10.56 23.18
N LYS A 161 -4.23 11.21 22.63
CA LYS A 161 -3.00 11.56 23.33
C LYS A 161 -3.08 12.99 23.86
N ILE A 162 -2.46 13.20 25.02
CA ILE A 162 -2.28 14.51 25.65
C ILE A 162 -0.91 15.04 25.19
N TYR A 163 -0.86 16.30 24.76
CA TYR A 163 0.36 17.00 24.33
C TYR A 163 0.81 17.99 25.40
#